data_AF-A0A1G0GT17-F1
#
_entry.id   AF-A0A1G0GT17-F1
#
_cell.length_a   1.000
_cell.length_b   1.000
_cell.length_c   1.000
_cell.angle_alpha   90.00
_cell.angle_beta   90.00
_cell.angle_gamma   90.00
#
_symmetry.space_group_name_H-M   'P 1'
#
loop_
_entity.id
_entity.type
_entity.pdbx_description
1 polymer ?
#
loop_
_entity_poly.entity_id
_entity_poly.type
_entity_poly.pdbx_seq_one_letter_code
_entity_poly.pdbx_strand_id
1 'polypeptide(L)'
;MSIFSETMIKAVADYRLLLRRYLTQSERMAKLRALKLRDLSITDNDLTLYQAGKAIIEDIESNMAVPNQGYYSYSGISQFCQYLTEYLDNYHIENDQVVHRAQKASRALITAIQLTTLPRERLNDSIAKQLLDCNLTVVGFGSPEQCELQLQTLARQQAQNPGFYTRIIAHLESLMLSGNTSVAA
;
A
#
# COMPACT_ATOMS: atom_id res chain seq x y z
N MET A 1 -0.93 -19.00 -6.25
CA MET A 1 -0.64 -18.08 -5.13
C MET A 1 -0.50 -16.69 -5.70
N SER A 2 -0.76 -15.63 -4.93
CA SER A 2 -0.55 -14.27 -5.43
C SER A 2 0.95 -13.95 -5.43
N ILE A 3 1.39 -12.97 -6.24
CA ILE A 3 2.78 -12.48 -6.22
C ILE A 3 3.14 -11.98 -4.80
N PHE A 4 2.16 -11.40 -4.10
CA PHE A 4 2.30 -11.01 -2.70
C PHE A 4 2.59 -12.22 -1.80
N SER A 5 1.77 -13.27 -1.87
CA SER A 5 1.97 -14.47 -1.03
C SER A 5 3.36 -15.07 -1.27
N GLU A 6 3.78 -15.20 -2.53
CA GLU A 6 5.08 -15.80 -2.88
C GLU A 6 6.25 -14.97 -2.34
N THR A 7 6.18 -13.64 -2.49
CA THR A 7 7.21 -12.73 -1.99
C THR A 7 7.29 -12.77 -0.47
N MET A 8 6.15 -12.75 0.22
CA MET A 8 6.10 -12.76 1.67
C MET A 8 6.51 -14.10 2.28
N ILE A 9 6.12 -15.23 1.66
CA ILE A 9 6.57 -16.57 2.08
C ILE A 9 8.10 -16.65 2.01
N LYS A 10 8.69 -16.14 0.93
CA LYS A 10 10.14 -16.08 0.78
C LYS A 10 10.78 -15.18 1.85
N ALA A 11 10.25 -13.98 2.08
CA ALA A 11 10.76 -13.07 3.11
C ALA A 11 10.73 -13.69 4.52
N VAL A 12 9.63 -14.37 4.87
CA VAL A 12 9.51 -15.12 6.13
C VAL A 12 10.54 -16.26 6.21
N ALA A 13 10.74 -17.00 5.11
CA ALA A 13 11.72 -18.09 5.06
C ALA A 13 13.16 -17.56 5.22
N ASP A 14 13.51 -16.48 4.53
CA ASP A 14 14.83 -15.83 4.60
C ASP A 14 15.10 -15.31 6.02
N TYR A 15 14.12 -14.68 6.64
CA TYR A 15 14.23 -14.23 8.03
C TYR A 15 14.37 -15.40 9.02
N ARG A 16 13.60 -16.49 8.85
CA ARG A 16 13.77 -17.73 9.65
C ARG A 16 15.18 -18.31 9.51
N LEU A 17 15.74 -18.29 8.29
CA LEU A 17 17.09 -18.77 8.02
C LEU A 17 18.15 -17.89 8.71
N LEU A 18 17.95 -16.57 8.67
CA LEU A 18 18.80 -15.61 9.36
C LEU A 18 18.80 -15.88 10.87
N LEU A 19 17.62 -16.01 11.50
CA LEU A 19 17.52 -16.34 12.93
C LEU A 19 18.24 -17.66 13.25
N ARG A 20 18.15 -18.67 12.38
CA ARG A 20 18.87 -19.94 12.56
C ARG A 20 20.39 -19.80 12.50
N ARG A 21 20.91 -18.86 11.72
CA ARG A 21 22.35 -18.66 11.54
C ARG A 21 22.98 -17.93 12.72
N TYR A 22 22.25 -17.01 13.34
CA TYR A 22 22.82 -16.07 14.30
C TYR A 22 22.33 -16.24 15.75
N LEU A 23 21.24 -16.97 15.99
CA LEU A 23 20.74 -17.22 17.34
C LEU A 23 20.96 -18.66 17.79
N THR A 24 21.07 -18.84 19.11
CA THR A 24 21.01 -20.17 19.72
C THR A 24 19.62 -20.79 19.55
N GLN A 25 19.50 -22.10 19.74
CA GLN A 25 18.22 -22.81 19.56
C GLN A 25 17.11 -22.26 20.47
N SER A 26 17.42 -21.93 21.72
CA SER A 26 16.45 -21.39 22.69
C SER A 26 15.97 -20.00 22.27
N GLU A 27 16.89 -19.09 21.96
CA GLU A 27 16.58 -17.72 21.52
C GLU A 27 15.77 -17.71 20.22
N ARG A 28 16.18 -18.55 19.25
CA ARG A 28 15.44 -18.73 18.00
C ARG A 28 14.02 -19.21 18.24
N MET A 29 13.82 -20.20 19.12
CA MET A 29 12.48 -20.71 19.42
C MET A 29 11.61 -19.66 20.13
N ALA A 30 12.21 -18.85 21.01
CA ALA A 30 11.52 -17.74 21.64
C ALA A 30 11.08 -16.69 20.61
N LYS A 31 11.97 -16.25 19.71
CA LYS A 31 11.63 -15.28 18.64
C LYS A 31 10.58 -15.80 17.67
N LEU A 32 10.72 -17.03 17.17
CA LEU A 32 9.73 -17.62 16.25
C LEU A 32 8.35 -17.75 16.88
N ARG A 33 8.28 -17.97 18.20
CA ARG A 33 7.00 -18.00 18.92
C ARG A 33 6.43 -16.59 19.08
N ALA A 34 7.25 -15.63 19.49
CA ALA A 34 6.83 -14.24 19.70
C ALA A 34 6.27 -13.63 18.41
N LEU A 35 6.93 -13.87 17.27
CA LEU A 35 6.53 -13.36 15.96
C LEU A 35 5.49 -14.25 15.24
N LYS A 36 5.00 -15.32 15.89
CA LYS A 36 4.10 -16.34 15.31
C LYS A 36 4.63 -16.98 14.01
N LEU A 37 5.92 -16.89 13.74
CA LEU A 37 6.58 -17.43 12.55
C LEU A 37 6.79 -18.94 12.63
N ARG A 38 6.30 -19.66 13.64
CA ARG A 38 6.33 -21.14 13.64
C ARG A 38 5.09 -21.75 13.00
N ASP A 39 4.02 -20.97 12.89
CA ASP A 39 2.76 -21.49 12.38
C ASP A 39 2.89 -21.83 10.90
N LEU A 40 2.42 -23.02 10.54
CA LEU A 40 2.35 -23.46 9.15
C LEU A 40 1.20 -22.76 8.43
N SER A 41 0.15 -22.39 9.17
CA SER A 41 -1.01 -21.69 8.60
C SER A 41 -0.74 -20.22 8.29
N ILE A 42 0.47 -19.72 8.58
CA ILE A 42 0.83 -18.33 8.28
C ILE A 42 0.73 -18.03 6.78
N THR A 43 0.88 -19.06 5.94
CA THR A 43 0.81 -18.97 4.48
C THR A 43 -0.61 -19.10 3.92
N ASP A 44 -1.60 -19.38 4.77
CA ASP A 44 -2.96 -19.66 4.34
C ASP A 44 -3.73 -18.38 3.99
N ASN A 45 -3.26 -17.23 4.49
CA ASN A 45 -3.89 -15.94 4.26
C ASN A 45 -2.86 -14.83 4.01
N ASP A 46 -3.09 -14.01 2.99
CA ASP A 46 -2.26 -12.84 2.70
C ASP A 46 -2.27 -11.84 3.86
N LEU A 47 -3.37 -11.72 4.62
CA LEU A 47 -3.42 -10.86 5.81
C LEU A 47 -2.45 -11.32 6.89
N THR A 48 -2.34 -12.63 7.15
CA THR A 48 -1.40 -13.15 8.14
C THR A 48 0.05 -12.97 7.68
N LEU A 49 0.31 -13.12 6.38
CA LEU A 49 1.61 -12.81 5.79
C LEU A 49 1.97 -11.32 5.92
N TYR A 50 1.01 -10.42 5.67
CA TYR A 50 1.21 -8.98 5.82
C TYR A 50 1.55 -8.61 7.28
N GLN A 51 0.78 -9.12 8.23
CA GLN A 51 1.02 -8.91 9.66
C GLN A 51 2.37 -9.49 10.11
N ALA A 52 2.74 -10.67 9.60
CA ALA A 52 4.04 -11.26 9.87
C ALA A 52 5.19 -10.40 9.33
N GLY A 53 5.02 -9.84 8.14
CA GLY A 53 5.97 -8.89 7.54
C GLY A 53 6.20 -7.66 8.41
N LYS A 54 5.11 -7.02 8.87
CA LYS A 54 5.19 -5.87 9.78
C LYS A 54 5.87 -6.24 11.11
N ALA A 55 5.54 -7.38 11.70
CA ALA A 55 6.18 -7.85 12.93
C ALA A 55 7.69 -8.12 12.76
N ILE A 56 8.12 -8.61 11.58
CA ILE A 56 9.55 -8.79 11.26
C ILE A 56 10.26 -7.44 11.18
N ILE A 57 9.67 -6.45 10.50
CA ILE A 57 10.22 -5.08 10.41
C ILE A 57 10.39 -4.49 11.81
N GLU A 58 9.33 -4.53 12.63
CA GLU A 58 9.35 -4.00 14.01
C GLU A 58 10.43 -4.68 14.88
N ASP A 59 10.61 -6.01 14.75
CA ASP A 59 11.70 -6.71 15.45
C ASP A 59 13.07 -6.21 14.96
N ILE A 60 13.28 -6.07 13.66
CA ILE A 60 14.59 -5.63 13.15
C ILE A 60 14.87 -4.19 13.60
N GLU A 61 13.93 -3.27 13.42
CA GLU A 61 14.08 -1.86 13.77
C GLU A 61 14.33 -1.66 15.27
N SER A 62 13.58 -2.36 16.13
CA SER A 62 13.75 -2.27 17.58
C SER A 62 15.09 -2.78 18.07
N ASN A 63 15.67 -3.81 17.44
CA ASN A 63 16.99 -4.33 17.79
C ASN A 63 18.14 -3.55 17.13
N MET A 64 17.91 -2.88 15.99
CA MET A 64 18.89 -1.99 15.36
C MET A 64 19.09 -0.68 16.14
N ALA A 65 18.05 -0.19 16.82
CA ALA A 65 18.10 1.03 17.62
C ALA A 65 18.97 0.92 18.89
N VAL A 66 19.36 -0.31 19.29
CA VAL A 66 20.18 -0.55 20.47
C VAL A 66 21.66 -0.71 20.06
N PRO A 67 22.56 0.23 20.44
CA PRO A 67 23.98 0.12 20.12
C PRO A 67 24.57 -1.17 20.72
N ASN A 68 25.35 -1.90 19.91
CA ASN A 68 26.06 -3.16 20.27
C ASN A 68 25.23 -4.45 20.38
N GLN A 69 24.03 -4.56 19.78
CA GLN A 69 23.30 -5.83 19.74
C GLN A 69 23.69 -6.73 18.55
N GLY A 70 24.83 -7.41 18.68
CA GLY A 70 25.13 -8.65 17.97
C GLY A 70 24.85 -8.64 16.46
N TYR A 71 24.11 -9.64 15.96
CA TYR A 71 23.91 -9.88 14.52
C TYR A 71 23.07 -8.83 13.77
N TYR A 72 22.36 -7.94 14.48
CA TYR A 72 21.61 -6.83 13.87
C TYR A 72 22.50 -5.71 13.34
N SER A 73 23.79 -5.74 13.65
CA SER A 73 24.79 -4.81 13.11
C SER A 73 25.22 -5.14 11.66
N TYR A 74 24.75 -6.25 11.09
CA TYR A 74 25.11 -6.67 9.74
C TYR A 74 24.35 -5.88 8.66
N SER A 75 25.05 -5.30 7.69
CA SER A 75 24.47 -4.46 6.64
C SER A 75 23.34 -5.15 5.84
N GLY A 76 23.41 -6.47 5.67
CA GLY A 76 22.39 -7.22 4.95
C GLY A 76 21.02 -7.27 5.65
N ILE A 77 20.97 -7.18 6.98
CA ILE A 77 19.66 -7.17 7.68
C ILE A 77 18.96 -5.82 7.56
N SER A 78 19.74 -4.73 7.50
CA SER A 78 19.22 -3.38 7.23
C SER A 78 18.64 -3.30 5.81
N GLN A 79 19.38 -3.80 4.81
CA GLN A 79 18.89 -3.88 3.42
C GLN A 79 17.63 -4.72 3.28
N PHE A 80 17.56 -5.86 3.98
CA PHE A 80 16.36 -6.70 4.01
C PHE A 80 15.16 -5.97 4.64
N CYS A 81 15.39 -5.27 5.76
CA CYS A 81 14.35 -4.49 6.43
C CYS A 81 13.81 -3.38 5.52
N GLN A 82 14.72 -2.61 4.90
CA GLN A 82 14.35 -1.56 3.96
C GLN A 82 13.53 -2.12 2.77
N TYR A 83 14.01 -3.20 2.15
CA TYR A 83 13.29 -3.86 1.06
C TYR A 83 11.88 -4.29 1.48
N LEU A 84 11.75 -4.90 2.66
CA LEU A 84 10.45 -5.39 3.15
C LEU A 84 9.50 -4.23 3.47
N THR A 85 10.01 -3.14 4.05
CA THR A 85 9.25 -1.91 4.32
C THR A 85 8.73 -1.32 3.01
N GLU A 86 9.62 -1.03 2.06
CA GLU A 86 9.25 -0.48 0.75
C GLU A 86 8.26 -1.39 0.01
N TYR A 87 8.43 -2.71 0.09
CA TYR A 87 7.50 -3.66 -0.52
C TYR A 87 6.11 -3.58 0.10
N LEU A 88 6.01 -3.63 1.43
CA LEU A 88 4.73 -3.61 2.14
C LEU A 88 4.00 -2.27 2.04
N ASP A 89 4.72 -1.16 1.85
CA ASP A 89 4.11 0.17 1.68
C ASP A 89 3.28 0.29 0.39
N ASN A 90 3.53 -0.58 -0.59
CA ASN A 90 2.70 -0.71 -1.80
C ASN A 90 1.35 -1.39 -1.54
N TYR A 91 1.13 -1.92 -0.33
CA TYR A 91 -0.08 -2.65 0.04
C TYR A 91 -0.75 -2.03 1.25
N HIS A 92 -2.07 -2.16 1.32
CA HIS A 92 -2.85 -1.80 2.50
C HIS A 92 -3.91 -2.85 2.79
N ILE A 93 -4.44 -2.82 4.00
CA ILE A 93 -5.54 -3.69 4.40
C ILE A 93 -6.88 -2.98 4.17
N GLU A 94 -7.82 -3.68 3.55
CA GLU A 94 -9.20 -3.24 3.37
C GLU A 94 -10.13 -4.44 3.49
N ASN A 95 -11.13 -4.37 4.37
CA ASN A 95 -12.10 -5.45 4.59
C ASN A 95 -11.41 -6.83 4.77
N ASP A 96 -10.37 -6.88 5.62
CA ASP A 96 -9.55 -8.08 5.89
C ASP A 96 -8.80 -8.66 4.67
N GLN A 97 -8.68 -7.90 3.59
CA GLN A 97 -7.92 -8.28 2.40
C GLN A 97 -6.72 -7.36 2.19
N VAL A 98 -5.64 -7.93 1.66
CA VAL A 98 -4.45 -7.19 1.27
C VAL A 98 -4.64 -6.68 -0.16
N VAL A 99 -4.63 -5.36 -0.33
CA VAL A 99 -4.90 -4.69 -1.61
C VAL A 99 -3.68 -3.87 -2.02
N HIS A 100 -3.25 -4.02 -3.26
CA HIS A 100 -2.17 -3.21 -3.83
C HIS A 100 -2.68 -1.79 -4.15
N ARG A 101 -2.00 -0.77 -3.60
CA ARG A 101 -2.40 0.65 -3.71
C ARG A 101 -2.52 1.11 -5.16
N ALA A 102 -1.47 0.90 -5.96
CA ALA A 102 -1.48 1.28 -7.38
C ALA A 102 -2.58 0.58 -8.19
N GLN A 103 -2.90 -0.70 -7.93
CA GLN A 103 -3.97 -1.40 -8.62
C GLN A 103 -5.35 -0.82 -8.27
N LYS A 104 -5.55 -0.44 -7.02
CA LYS A 104 -6.76 0.22 -6.54
C LYS A 104 -6.96 1.58 -7.22
N ALA A 105 -5.92 2.40 -7.29
CA ALA A 105 -5.95 3.67 -8.00
C ALA A 105 -6.22 3.49 -9.50
N SER A 106 -5.56 2.53 -10.16
CA SER A 106 -5.80 2.21 -11.58
C SER A 106 -7.24 1.79 -11.85
N ARG A 107 -7.85 1.00 -10.97
CA ARG A 107 -9.28 0.64 -11.09
C ARG A 107 -10.18 1.88 -10.99
N ALA A 108 -9.92 2.75 -10.03
CA ALA A 108 -10.65 4.01 -9.88
C ALA A 108 -10.50 4.93 -11.11
N LEU A 109 -9.30 5.00 -11.70
CA LEU A 109 -9.06 5.74 -12.95
C LEU A 109 -9.88 5.18 -14.11
N ILE A 110 -9.90 3.86 -14.29
CA ILE A 110 -10.70 3.22 -15.35
C ILE A 110 -12.19 3.54 -15.15
N THR A 111 -12.69 3.44 -13.92
CA THR A 111 -14.06 3.81 -13.59
C THR A 111 -14.32 5.28 -13.90
N ALA A 112 -13.44 6.19 -13.50
CA ALA A 112 -13.57 7.61 -13.81
C ALA A 112 -13.61 7.87 -15.33
N ILE A 113 -12.72 7.25 -16.11
CA ILE A 113 -12.72 7.36 -17.58
C ILE A 113 -14.07 6.90 -18.14
N GLN A 114 -14.58 5.75 -17.71
CA GLN A 114 -15.88 5.24 -18.17
C GLN A 114 -17.05 6.15 -17.81
N LEU A 115 -17.02 6.77 -16.63
CA LEU A 115 -18.05 7.74 -16.21
C LEU A 115 -17.96 9.04 -17.03
N THR A 116 -16.74 9.47 -17.38
CA THR A 116 -16.52 10.70 -18.15
C THR A 116 -16.91 10.58 -19.63
N THR A 117 -17.01 9.36 -20.16
CA THR A 117 -17.46 9.10 -21.53
C THR A 117 -18.98 8.97 -21.67
N LEU A 118 -19.73 9.07 -20.56
CA LEU A 118 -21.19 9.01 -20.60
C LEU A 118 -21.79 10.24 -21.31
N PRO A 119 -22.88 10.06 -22.09
CA PRO A 119 -23.61 11.17 -22.68
C PRO A 119 -24.13 12.16 -21.64
N ARG A 120 -24.25 13.43 -22.04
CA ARG A 120 -24.67 14.52 -21.15
C ARG A 120 -26.01 14.24 -20.46
N GLU A 121 -26.97 13.58 -21.11
CA GLU A 121 -28.28 13.30 -20.48
C GLU A 121 -28.20 12.29 -19.33
N ARG A 122 -27.11 11.52 -19.23
CA ARG A 122 -26.90 10.53 -18.16
C ARG A 122 -26.08 11.08 -17.00
N LEU A 123 -25.57 12.30 -17.11
CA LEU A 123 -24.81 12.96 -16.03
C LEU A 123 -25.78 13.44 -14.96
N ASN A 124 -25.72 12.80 -13.79
CA ASN A 124 -26.55 13.11 -12.64
C ASN A 124 -25.71 13.07 -11.35
N ASP A 125 -26.34 13.37 -10.22
CA ASP A 125 -25.66 13.44 -8.92
C ASP A 125 -25.04 12.10 -8.49
N SER A 126 -25.58 10.96 -8.93
CA SER A 126 -24.98 9.65 -8.68
C SER A 126 -23.64 9.50 -9.42
N ILE A 127 -23.58 9.93 -10.68
CA ILE A 127 -22.32 9.92 -11.46
C ILE A 127 -21.32 10.89 -10.84
N ALA A 128 -21.77 12.08 -10.41
CA ALA A 128 -20.92 13.03 -9.73
C ALA A 128 -20.32 12.42 -8.45
N LYS A 129 -21.13 11.76 -7.63
CA LYS A 129 -20.67 11.07 -6.42
C LYS A 129 -19.61 10.00 -6.73
N GLN A 130 -19.86 9.15 -7.73
CA GLN A 130 -18.89 8.12 -8.12
C GLN A 130 -17.57 8.72 -8.60
N LEU A 131 -17.59 9.84 -9.33
CA LEU A 131 -16.39 10.56 -9.73
C LEU A 131 -15.64 11.18 -8.53
N LEU A 132 -16.36 11.70 -7.54
CA LEU A 132 -15.75 12.18 -6.29
C LEU A 132 -15.11 11.03 -5.50
N ASP A 133 -15.75 9.86 -5.42
CA ASP A 133 -15.21 8.66 -4.79
C ASP A 133 -13.94 8.16 -5.54
N CYS A 134 -13.94 8.27 -6.88
CA CYS A 134 -12.74 8.00 -7.68
C CYS A 134 -11.62 8.98 -7.34
N ASN A 135 -11.89 10.28 -7.19
CA ASN A 135 -10.89 11.27 -6.80
C ASN A 135 -10.27 10.96 -5.44
N LEU A 136 -11.09 10.57 -4.45
CA LEU A 136 -10.60 10.14 -3.13
C LEU A 136 -9.67 8.93 -3.25
N THR A 137 -10.06 7.95 -4.05
CA THR A 137 -9.27 6.72 -4.24
C THR A 137 -7.96 6.99 -4.97
N VAL A 138 -7.98 7.82 -6.02
CA VAL A 138 -6.78 8.14 -6.80
C VAL A 138 -5.81 8.97 -5.97
N VAL A 139 -6.26 9.97 -5.21
CA VAL A 139 -5.36 10.77 -4.36
C VAL A 139 -4.84 9.97 -3.17
N GLY A 140 -5.65 9.10 -2.56
CA GLY A 140 -5.23 8.31 -1.40
C GLY A 140 -4.27 7.15 -1.73
N PHE A 141 -4.36 6.59 -2.94
CA PHE A 141 -3.66 5.35 -3.28
C PHE A 141 -2.83 5.43 -4.57
N GLY A 142 -2.99 6.46 -5.38
CA GLY A 142 -2.33 6.61 -6.67
C GLY A 142 -1.01 7.36 -6.60
N SER A 143 -0.23 7.24 -7.67
CA SER A 143 0.99 8.04 -7.88
C SER A 143 0.67 9.47 -8.33
N PRO A 144 1.62 10.42 -8.26
CA PRO A 144 1.45 11.77 -8.80
C PRO A 144 1.00 11.77 -10.26
N GLU A 145 1.55 10.87 -11.08
CA GLU A 145 1.18 10.72 -12.50
C GLU A 145 -0.27 10.24 -12.66
N GLN A 146 -0.74 9.36 -11.76
CA GLN A 146 -2.13 8.91 -11.76
C GLN A 146 -3.10 10.04 -11.36
N CYS A 147 -2.72 10.87 -10.39
CA CYS A 147 -3.48 12.07 -10.02
C CYS A 147 -3.55 13.08 -11.18
N GLU A 148 -2.43 13.30 -11.87
CA GLU A 148 -2.39 14.19 -13.04
C GLU A 148 -3.26 13.65 -14.19
N LEU A 149 -3.19 12.34 -14.47
CA LEU A 149 -4.03 11.70 -15.48
C LEU A 149 -5.53 11.87 -15.18
N GLN A 150 -5.93 11.73 -13.92
CA GLN A 150 -7.32 11.98 -13.50
C GLN A 150 -7.72 13.43 -13.76
N LEU A 151 -6.86 14.39 -13.41
CA LEU A 151 -7.12 15.81 -13.62
C LEU A 151 -7.29 16.13 -15.12
N GLN A 152 -6.37 15.64 -15.96
CA GLN A 152 -6.44 15.82 -17.42
C GLN A 152 -7.72 15.21 -18.00
N THR A 153 -8.13 14.04 -17.51
CA THR A 153 -9.35 13.35 -17.95
C THR A 153 -10.59 14.19 -17.66
N LEU A 154 -10.70 14.75 -16.45
CA LEU A 154 -11.82 15.60 -16.05
C LEU A 154 -11.81 16.95 -16.78
N ALA A 155 -10.63 17.58 -16.90
CA ALA A 155 -10.46 18.87 -17.57
C ALA A 155 -10.87 18.81 -19.05
N ARG A 156 -10.56 17.70 -19.74
CA ARG A 156 -10.99 17.48 -21.13
C ARG A 156 -12.52 17.51 -21.27
N GLN A 157 -13.26 17.00 -20.30
CA GLN A 157 -14.72 17.00 -20.33
C GLN A 157 -15.34 18.31 -19.84
N GLN A 158 -14.59 19.11 -19.06
CA GLN A 158 -15.06 20.42 -18.61
C GLN A 158 -15.44 21.33 -19.78
N ALA A 159 -14.72 21.28 -20.90
CA ALA A 159 -15.05 22.04 -22.09
C ALA A 159 -16.45 21.69 -22.66
N GLN A 160 -16.91 20.45 -22.46
CA GLN A 160 -18.19 19.97 -22.98
C GLN A 160 -19.34 20.19 -21.98
N ASN A 161 -19.06 20.12 -20.67
CA ASN A 161 -20.06 20.38 -19.63
C ASN A 161 -19.45 21.06 -18.39
N PRO A 162 -19.20 22.39 -18.45
CA PRO A 162 -18.51 23.10 -17.38
C PRO A 162 -19.24 23.05 -16.04
N GLY A 163 -20.57 23.11 -16.06
CA GLY A 163 -21.39 23.14 -14.85
C GLY A 163 -21.28 21.85 -14.02
N PHE A 164 -21.07 20.71 -14.66
CA PHE A 164 -20.95 19.42 -13.99
C PHE A 164 -19.53 19.17 -13.46
N TYR A 165 -18.51 19.37 -14.32
CA TYR A 165 -17.14 18.95 -14.00
C TYR A 165 -16.36 19.94 -13.12
N THR A 166 -16.71 21.23 -13.11
CA THR A 166 -15.98 22.25 -12.31
C THR A 166 -15.90 21.88 -10.83
N ARG A 167 -17.00 21.40 -10.23
CA ARG A 167 -17.01 20.97 -8.82
C ARG A 167 -16.15 19.73 -8.58
N ILE A 168 -16.14 18.80 -9.54
CA ILE A 168 -15.40 17.53 -9.43
C ILE A 168 -13.89 17.79 -9.55
N ILE A 169 -13.49 18.71 -10.43
CA ILE A 169 -12.11 19.17 -10.58
C ILE A 169 -11.64 19.89 -9.32
N ALA A 170 -12.41 20.87 -8.83
CA ALA A 170 -12.06 21.61 -7.62
C ALA A 170 -11.90 20.68 -6.39
N HIS A 171 -12.71 19.62 -6.31
CA HIS A 171 -12.55 18.59 -5.29
C HIS A 171 -11.22 17.83 -5.42
N LEU A 172 -10.83 17.42 -6.64
CA LEU A 172 -9.55 16.75 -6.88
C LEU A 172 -8.36 17.64 -6.50
N GLU A 173 -8.37 18.90 -6.95
CA GLU A 173 -7.32 19.87 -6.66
C GLU A 173 -7.19 20.12 -5.14
N SER A 174 -8.32 20.27 -4.44
CA SER A 174 -8.34 20.39 -2.98
C SER A 174 -7.72 19.17 -2.30
N LEU A 175 -8.02 17.96 -2.77
CA LEU A 175 -7.45 16.73 -2.22
C LEU A 175 -5.94 16.67 -2.43
N MET A 176 -5.48 16.98 -3.65
CA MET A 176 -4.05 16.99 -3.98
C MET A 176 -3.27 18.01 -3.12
N LEU A 177 -3.85 19.20 -2.89
CA LEU A 177 -3.25 20.21 -2.01
C LEU A 177 -3.19 19.74 -0.55
N SER A 178 -4.26 19.12 -0.05
CA SER A 178 -4.31 18.60 1.32
C SER A 178 -3.37 17.42 1.57
N GLY A 179 -3.17 16.55 0.57
CA GLY A 179 -2.23 15.43 0.63
C GLY A 179 -0.77 15.88 0.67
N ASN A 180 -0.43 16.98 -0.02
CA ASN A 180 0.93 17.54 0.01
C ASN A 180 1.29 18.16 1.38
N THR A 181 0.32 18.64 2.15
CA THR A 181 0.56 19.17 3.50
C THR A 181 0.85 18.11 4.57
N SER A 182 0.45 16.85 4.38
CA SER A 182 0.72 15.78 5.37
C SER A 182 2.07 15.09 5.22
N VAL A 183 2.79 15.34 4.12
CA VAL A 183 4.13 14.78 3.84
C VAL A 183 5.24 15.75 4.26
N ALA A 184 4.89 16.98 4.66
CA ALA A 184 5.82 18.05 5.01
C ALA A 184 5.95 18.33 6.52
N ALA A 185 5.41 17.46 7.38
CA ALA A 185 5.48 17.55 8.85
C ALA A 185 6.13 16.28 9.44
#